data_AF-A0A3D5V071-F1
#
_entry.id   AF-A0A3D5V071-F1
#
_cell.length_a   1.000
_cell.length_b   1.000
_cell.length_c   1.000
_cell.angle_alpha   90.00
_cell.angle_beta   90.00
_cell.angle_gamma   90.00
#
_symmetry.space_group_name_H-M   'P 1'
#
loop_
_entity.id
_entity.type
_entity.pdbx_description
1 polymer ?
#
loop_
_entity_poly.entity_id
_entity_poly.type
_entity_poly.pdbx_seq_one_letter_code
_entity_poly.pdbx_strand_id
1 'polypeptide(L)' 'CADVYPLTREIMDWFGAHYLNDPAEAADTRVSPMNEADLSGLAPAIVVTAGF' A
#
# COMPACT_ATOMS: atom_id res chain seq x y z
N CYS A 1 -2.54 -16.04 6.25
CA CYS A 1 -2.62 -14.59 6.49
C CYS A 1 -3.25 -13.95 5.25
N ALA A 2 -4.58 -13.98 5.16
CA ALA A 2 -5.35 -13.41 4.04
C ALA A 2 -6.77 -13.05 4.48
N ASP A 3 -7.26 -13.73 5.53
CA ASP A 3 -8.64 -13.63 6.02
C ASP A 3 -8.73 -13.01 7.44
N VAL A 4 -7.81 -12.10 7.77
CA VAL A 4 -7.81 -11.44 9.09
C VAL A 4 -8.74 -10.24 9.04
N TYR A 5 -9.76 -10.25 9.90
CA TYR A 5 -10.74 -9.18 10.02
C TYR A 5 -10.06 -7.91 10.61
N PRO A 6 -10.38 -6.69 10.17
CA PRO A 6 -11.44 -6.30 9.21
C PRO A 6 -10.98 -6.16 7.75
N LEU A 7 -9.71 -6.41 7.42
CA LEU A 7 -9.14 -6.16 6.10
C LEU A 7 -8.66 -7.46 5.46
N THR A 8 -9.53 -8.09 4.69
CA THR A 8 -9.22 -9.33 3.95
C THR A 8 -8.52 -9.03 2.63
N ARG A 9 -7.88 -10.05 2.05
CA ARG A 9 -7.26 -9.96 0.72
C ARG A 9 -8.27 -9.59 -0.37
N GLU A 10 -9.44 -10.22 -0.35
CA GLU A 10 -10.49 -9.95 -1.35
C GLU A 10 -10.92 -8.47 -1.34
N ILE A 11 -10.99 -7.87 -0.15
CA ILE A 11 -11.31 -6.45 0.01
C ILE A 11 -10.17 -5.57 -0.54
N MET A 12 -8.92 -5.92 -0.26
CA MET A 12 -7.75 -5.21 -0.80
C MET A 12 -7.70 -5.27 -2.34
N ASP A 13 -7.95 -6.44 -2.92
CA ASP A 13 -8.00 -6.63 -4.37
C ASP A 13 -9.15 -5.83 -4.99
N TRP A 14 -10.31 -5.80 -4.32
CA TRP A 14 -11.45 -4.97 -4.75
C TRP A 14 -11.08 -3.49 -4.77
N PHE A 15 -10.45 -2.94 -3.72
CA PHE A 15 -10.01 -1.54 -3.72
C PHE A 15 -8.99 -1.25 -4.84
N GLY A 16 -8.02 -2.14 -5.03
CA GLY A 16 -7.01 -2.00 -6.08
C GLY A 16 -7.63 -1.94 -7.48
N ALA A 17 -8.59 -2.82 -7.78
CA ALA A 17 -9.28 -2.87 -9.07
C ALA A 17 -10.14 -1.63 -9.38
N HIS A 18 -10.57 -0.89 -8.35
CA HIS A 18 -11.34 0.35 -8.53
C HIS A 18 -10.47 1.61 -8.56
N TYR A 19 -9.27 1.55 -7.98
CA TYR A 19 -8.35 2.69 -7.91
C TYR A 19 -7.38 2.75 -9.10
N LEU A 20 -6.87 1.60 -9.55
CA LEU A 20 -5.89 1.53 -10.64
C LEU A 20 -6.60 1.41 -11.99
N ASN A 21 -6.04 2.08 -13.00
CA ASN A 21 -6.48 1.93 -14.39
C ASN A 21 -5.83 0.69 -15.02
N ASP A 22 -4.59 0.39 -14.63
CA ASP A 22 -3.84 -0.77 -15.07
C ASP A 22 -3.08 -1.39 -13.87
N PRO A 23 -3.08 -2.73 -13.69
CA PRO A 23 -2.30 -3.39 -12.64
C PRO A 23 -0.81 -3.04 -12.62
N ALA A 24 -0.22 -2.68 -13.75
CA ALA A 24 1.18 -2.25 -13.85
C ALA A 24 1.45 -0.93 -13.09
N GLU A 25 0.44 -0.11 -12.85
CA GLU A 25 0.56 1.13 -12.06
C GLU A 25 0.91 0.83 -10.59
N ALA A 26 0.71 -0.40 -10.10
CA ALA A 26 1.08 -0.79 -8.75
C ALA A 26 2.59 -0.64 -8.46
N ALA A 27 3.44 -0.61 -9.50
CA ALA A 27 4.88 -0.40 -9.35
C ALA A 27 5.28 1.09 -9.31
N ASP A 28 4.39 2.01 -9.70
CA ASP A 28 4.66 3.47 -9.68
C ASP A 28 4.87 3.95 -8.24
N THR A 29 5.86 4.81 -8.01
CA THR A 29 6.18 5.36 -6.68
C THR A 29 5.04 6.21 -6.09
N ARG A 30 4.14 6.73 -6.93
CA ARG A 30 2.92 7.44 -6.49
C ARG A 30 1.87 6.51 -5.89
N VAL A 31 1.86 5.24 -6.29
CA VAL A 31 0.97 4.20 -5.75
C VAL A 31 1.66 3.46 -4.62
N SER A 32 2.94 3.14 -4.81
CA SER A 32 3.79 2.37 -3.90
C SER A 32 5.02 3.20 -3.50
N PRO A 33 4.89 4.15 -2.54
CA PRO A 33 5.99 5.04 -2.15
C PRO A 33 7.19 4.30 -1.55
N MET A 34 7.02 3.05 -1.13
CA MET A 34 8.13 2.18 -0.70
C MET A 34 9.09 1.80 -1.82
N ASN A 35 8.70 1.99 -3.09
CA ASN A 35 9.58 1.78 -4.25
C ASN A 35 10.54 2.95 -4.50
N GLU A 36 10.43 4.05 -3.75
CA GLU A 36 11.38 5.16 -3.84
C GLU A 36 12.77 4.75 -3.35
N ALA A 37 13.80 5.06 -4.13
CA ALA A 37 15.17 4.59 -3.87
C ALA A 37 15.87 5.44 -2.80
N ASP A 38 15.49 6.71 -2.65
CA ASP A 38 16.04 7.61 -1.66
C ASP A 38 14.93 8.27 -0.82
N LEU A 39 14.98 8.03 0.49
CA LEU A 39 14.05 8.60 1.47
C LEU A 39 14.72 9.70 2.32
N SER A 40 15.91 10.16 1.93
CA SER A 40 16.63 11.21 2.63
C SER A 40 15.93 12.57 2.51
N GLY A 41 16.03 13.40 3.56
CA GLY A 41 15.45 14.74 3.57
C GLY A 41 13.93 14.83 3.79
N LEU A 42 13.23 13.69 3.96
CA LEU A 42 11.82 13.67 4.33
C LEU A 42 11.60 14.20 5.75
N ALA A 43 10.40 14.75 5.98
CA ALA A 43 10.02 15.21 7.30
C ALA A 43 9.99 14.05 8.33
N PRO A 44 10.31 14.30 9.61
CA PRO A 44 10.16 13.29 10.66
C PRO A 44 8.73 12.74 10.70
N ALA A 45 8.59 11.40 10.63
CA ALA A 45 7.30 10.71 10.57
C ALA A 45 7.13 9.75 11.75
N ILE A 46 5.88 9.52 12.15
CA ILE A 46 5.49 8.49 13.12
C ILE A 46 4.74 7.40 12.35
N VAL A 47 5.19 6.15 12.48
CA VAL A 47 4.58 4.99 11.83
C VAL A 47 4.00 4.07 12.91
N VAL A 48 2.71 3.73 12.80
CA VAL A 48 2.01 2.84 13.72
C VAL A 48 1.38 1.71 12.93
N THR A 49 1.63 0.47 13.34
CA THR A 49 1.06 -0.73 12.72
C THR A 49 0.05 -1.39 13.65
N ALA A 50 -1.05 -1.90 13.10
CA ALA A 50 -1.94 -2.79 13.84
C ALA A 50 -1.39 -4.23 13.76
N GLY A 51 -1.21 -4.88 14.91
CA GLY A 51 -0.81 -6.29 15.00
C GLY A 51 -1.92 -7.17 15.57
N PHE A 52 -1.86 -8.46 15.26
CA PHE A 52 -2.61 -9.55 15.89
C PHE A 52 -1.66 -10.70 16.19
#